data_AF-A0A423NIR9-F1
#
_entry.id   AF-A0A423NIR9-F1
#
_cell.length_a   1.000
_cell.length_b   1.000
_cell.length_c   1.000
_cell.angle_alpha   90.00
_cell.angle_beta   90.00
_cell.angle_gamma   90.00
#
_symmetry.space_group_name_H-M   'P 1'
#
loop_
_entity.id
_entity.type
_entity.pdbx_description
1 polymer ?
#
loop_
_entity_poly.entity_id
_entity_poly.type
_entity_poly.pdbx_seq_one_letter_code
_entity_poly.pdbx_strand_id
1 'polypeptide(L)'
;MDYPKNIPGVGLVNGGFVDENSLAGTPGSLIPAAWGNSVTQEILNAIKAAGLTPDEARTDQLASAIGALVDFNKLKNTPTTLAGYGITDAVGRLLAVRQFETVGITVYKPNPKAKRIRVRLVGGGGSGGGCAPVASGNLRLGGGGGSGAYAESLYDVTPQMLAGVPVSLGAGGAASASMGLAGGGASFGSYMSVTGGGGAQILTIDTTTSSSGYVQGGTGGQDAVGGNLANARGHTGGYAMFNGNWGMLSGGGAASPFDGGGPYRGVNNPGFAGVRGSGGSGSCSTSASASVLSGVGGNAFCEIWEYE
;
A
#
# COMPACT_ATOMS: atom_id res chain seq x y z
N MET A 1 45.12 31.87 -6.30
CA MET A 1 45.34 33.05 -7.11
C MET A 1 44.88 34.28 -6.34
N ASP A 2 45.79 35.22 -6.15
CA ASP A 2 45.55 36.60 -5.77
C ASP A 2 46.47 37.49 -6.64
N TYR A 3 46.33 38.81 -6.58
CA TYR A 3 47.24 39.72 -7.28
C TYR A 3 48.70 39.47 -6.86
N PRO A 4 49.67 39.55 -7.79
CA PRO A 4 51.08 39.20 -7.52
C PRO A 4 51.77 40.26 -6.66
N LYS A 5 51.78 40.08 -5.35
CA LYS A 5 52.35 41.02 -4.36
C LYS A 5 53.82 40.72 -4.06
N ASN A 6 54.26 39.49 -4.29
CA ASN A 6 55.63 39.04 -3.97
C ASN A 6 56.63 39.13 -5.13
N ILE A 7 56.23 39.65 -6.30
CA ILE A 7 57.13 39.83 -7.45
C ILE A 7 57.61 41.30 -7.46
N PRO A 8 58.92 41.58 -7.35
CA PRO A 8 59.42 42.94 -7.46
C PRO A 8 59.18 43.52 -8.87
N GLY A 9 58.78 44.79 -8.96
CA GLY A 9 58.73 45.52 -10.24
C GLY A 9 57.49 45.28 -11.12
N VAL A 10 56.44 44.61 -10.62
CA VAL A 10 55.17 44.43 -11.39
C VAL A 10 54.34 45.70 -11.52
N GLY A 11 54.76 46.82 -10.92
CA GLY A 11 54.06 48.11 -11.01
C GLY A 11 52.63 48.03 -10.51
N LEU A 12 52.39 47.41 -9.35
CA LEU A 12 51.08 47.40 -8.70
C LEU A 12 50.92 48.60 -7.77
N VAL A 13 49.72 49.17 -7.72
CA VAL A 13 49.34 50.20 -6.72
C VAL A 13 48.14 49.68 -5.95
N ASN A 14 48.22 49.71 -4.62
CA ASN A 14 47.19 49.16 -3.72
C ASN A 14 46.81 47.71 -4.01
N GLY A 15 47.75 46.93 -4.56
CA GLY A 15 47.54 45.52 -4.89
C GLY A 15 46.79 45.26 -6.20
N GLY A 16 46.60 46.25 -7.08
CA GLY A 16 46.05 46.07 -8.43
C GLY A 16 47.03 46.56 -9.51
N PHE A 17 46.83 46.10 -10.75
CA PHE A 17 47.60 46.55 -11.91
C PHE A 17 47.29 48.03 -12.21
N VAL A 18 48.28 48.81 -12.63
CA VAL A 18 48.12 50.22 -13.05
C VAL A 18 48.84 50.49 -14.37
N ASP A 19 48.27 51.36 -15.21
CA ASP A 19 48.92 51.74 -16.47
C ASP A 19 50.05 52.75 -16.20
N GLU A 20 51.01 52.83 -17.12
CA GLU A 20 52.16 53.74 -16.99
C GLU A 20 51.70 55.21 -16.98
N ASN A 21 52.28 56.01 -16.08
CA ASN A 21 52.08 57.45 -16.06
C ASN A 21 53.40 58.15 -16.38
N SER A 22 53.60 58.42 -17.66
CA SER A 22 54.79 59.07 -18.22
C SER A 22 54.98 60.52 -17.76
N LEU A 23 53.94 61.19 -17.26
CA LEU A 23 54.02 62.54 -16.69
C LEU A 23 54.47 62.55 -15.22
N ALA A 24 54.15 61.49 -14.46
CA ALA A 24 54.54 61.35 -13.07
C ALA A 24 55.83 60.51 -12.88
N GLY A 25 56.36 59.94 -13.97
CA GLY A 25 57.57 59.10 -13.94
C GLY A 25 57.36 57.76 -13.23
N THR A 26 56.11 57.30 -13.07
CA THR A 26 55.82 56.03 -12.39
C THR A 26 55.65 54.91 -13.42
N PRO A 27 56.50 53.87 -13.39
CA PRO A 27 56.36 52.71 -14.27
C PRO A 27 55.02 52.00 -14.05
N GLY A 28 54.36 51.64 -15.15
CA GLY A 28 53.13 50.86 -15.14
C GLY A 28 53.37 49.36 -15.00
N SER A 29 52.28 48.62 -14.89
CA SER A 29 52.25 47.16 -14.95
C SER A 29 52.66 46.63 -16.33
N LEU A 30 53.19 45.41 -16.35
CA LEU A 30 53.63 44.73 -17.58
C LEU A 30 52.48 44.34 -18.53
N ILE A 31 51.24 44.42 -18.06
CA ILE A 31 50.02 44.15 -18.81
C ILE A 31 49.05 45.32 -18.62
N PRO A 32 48.12 45.56 -19.57
CA PRO A 32 47.12 46.60 -19.42
C PRO A 32 46.31 46.43 -18.12
N ALA A 33 46.25 47.49 -17.31
CA ALA A 33 45.66 47.45 -15.99
C ALA A 33 44.19 47.03 -16.02
N ALA A 34 43.43 47.58 -16.98
CA ALA A 34 42.04 47.24 -17.17
C ALA A 34 41.83 45.73 -17.38
N TRP A 35 42.66 45.09 -18.20
CA TRP A 35 42.56 43.65 -18.46
C TRP A 35 43.00 42.83 -17.26
N GLY A 36 44.18 43.12 -16.70
CA GLY A 36 44.74 42.36 -15.57
C GLY A 36 43.85 42.40 -14.34
N ASN A 37 43.29 43.57 -14.01
CA ASN A 37 42.36 43.73 -12.90
C ASN A 37 41.04 43.00 -13.16
N SER A 38 40.47 43.12 -14.37
CA SER A 38 39.18 42.49 -14.67
C SER A 38 39.24 40.96 -14.55
N VAL A 39 40.26 40.33 -15.14
CA VAL A 39 40.42 38.86 -15.08
C VAL A 39 40.71 38.39 -13.65
N THR A 40 41.63 39.07 -12.96
CA THR A 40 42.01 38.69 -11.58
C THR A 40 40.81 38.84 -10.64
N GLN A 41 40.05 39.93 -10.78
CA GLN A 41 38.87 40.17 -9.94
C GLN A 41 37.77 39.14 -10.18
N GLU A 42 37.54 38.71 -11.42
CA GLU A 42 36.54 37.67 -11.73
C GLU A 42 36.89 36.34 -11.05
N ILE A 43 38.17 35.95 -11.10
CA ILE A 43 38.65 34.72 -10.47
C ILE A 43 38.61 34.81 -8.94
N LEU A 44 38.99 35.97 -8.38
CA LEU A 44 38.85 36.24 -6.95
C LEU A 44 37.40 36.18 -6.48
N ASN A 45 36.46 36.69 -7.28
CA ASN A 45 35.03 36.63 -6.98
C ASN A 45 34.54 35.18 -6.94
N ALA A 46 34.95 34.34 -7.90
CA ALA A 46 34.61 32.91 -7.90
C ALA A 46 35.19 32.16 -6.68
N ILE A 47 36.46 32.42 -6.34
CA ILE A 47 37.14 31.82 -5.16
C ILE A 47 36.41 32.19 -3.87
N LYS A 48 36.07 33.48 -3.69
CA LYS A 48 35.33 33.96 -2.52
C LYS A 48 33.90 33.41 -2.47
N ALA A 49 33.22 33.33 -3.62
CA ALA A 49 31.87 32.75 -3.70
C ALA A 49 31.84 31.28 -3.29
N ALA A 50 32.94 30.55 -3.53
CA ALA A 50 33.14 29.17 -3.08
C ALA A 50 33.51 29.05 -1.58
N GLY A 51 33.64 30.17 -0.85
CA GLY A 51 34.05 30.20 0.55
C GLY A 51 35.55 29.97 0.77
N LEU A 52 36.39 30.11 -0.27
CA LEU A 52 37.84 29.95 -0.19
C LEU A 52 38.53 31.31 0.00
N THR A 53 39.67 31.32 0.69
CA THR A 53 40.52 32.52 0.84
C THR A 53 41.54 32.57 -0.30
N PRO A 54 41.59 33.66 -1.11
CA PRO A 54 42.60 33.84 -2.14
C PRO A 54 44.03 33.77 -1.62
N ASP A 55 44.91 33.11 -2.38
CA ASP A 55 46.32 32.90 -2.07
C ASP A 55 47.15 32.99 -3.36
N GLU A 56 48.10 33.92 -3.42
CA GLU A 56 48.96 34.11 -4.60
C GLU A 56 49.93 32.95 -4.84
N ALA A 57 50.25 32.14 -3.80
CA ALA A 57 51.12 30.98 -3.93
C ALA A 57 50.42 29.77 -4.59
N ARG A 58 49.09 29.83 -4.73
CA ARG A 58 48.28 28.73 -5.28
C ARG A 58 47.76 29.01 -6.67
N THR A 59 48.04 28.10 -7.60
CA THR A 59 47.60 28.17 -9.00
C THR A 59 46.38 27.31 -9.31
N ASP A 60 45.82 26.61 -8.32
CA ASP A 60 44.72 25.65 -8.45
C ASP A 60 43.40 26.12 -7.81
N GLN A 61 43.36 27.34 -7.26
CA GLN A 61 42.19 27.81 -6.50
C GLN A 61 40.95 28.05 -7.36
N LEU A 62 41.09 28.43 -8.62
CA LEU A 62 39.94 28.52 -9.52
C LEU A 62 39.30 27.14 -9.74
N ALA A 63 40.12 26.11 -9.97
CA ALA A 63 39.64 24.73 -10.10
C ALA A 63 38.99 24.24 -8.80
N SER A 64 39.59 24.54 -7.64
CA SER A 64 39.02 24.23 -6.32
C SER A 64 37.69 24.95 -6.08
N ALA A 65 37.58 26.21 -6.51
CA ALA A 65 36.36 27.00 -6.40
C ALA A 65 35.24 26.42 -7.27
N ILE A 66 35.55 26.07 -8.53
CA ILE A 66 34.60 25.39 -9.42
C ILE A 66 34.14 24.07 -8.78
N GLY A 67 35.07 23.25 -8.28
CA GLY A 67 34.76 21.99 -7.58
C GLY A 67 33.87 22.16 -6.34
N ALA A 68 34.08 23.22 -5.56
CA ALA A 68 33.25 23.53 -4.40
C ALA A 68 31.87 24.10 -4.78
N LEU A 69 31.76 24.81 -5.91
CA LEU A 69 30.49 25.38 -6.39
C LEU A 69 29.60 24.34 -7.09
N VAL A 70 30.14 23.19 -7.49
CA VAL A 70 29.36 22.04 -7.99
C VAL A 70 28.91 21.07 -6.89
N ASP A 71 29.24 21.34 -5.62
CA ASP A 71 28.66 20.63 -4.48
C ASP A 71 27.19 21.04 -4.32
N PHE A 72 26.28 20.09 -4.50
CA PHE A 72 24.84 20.32 -4.40
C PHE A 72 24.40 20.93 -3.07
N ASN A 73 25.14 20.68 -1.98
CA ASN A 73 24.84 21.25 -0.65
C ASN A 73 25.22 22.74 -0.54
N LYS A 74 26.02 23.26 -1.49
CA LYS A 74 26.50 24.65 -1.50
C LYS A 74 25.82 25.51 -2.55
N LEU A 75 24.84 24.95 -3.28
CA LEU A 75 24.01 25.70 -4.22
C LEU A 75 23.18 26.73 -3.44
N LYS A 76 23.44 28.02 -3.67
CA LYS A 76 22.71 29.13 -3.01
C LYS A 76 21.19 29.08 -3.22
N ASN A 77 20.73 28.45 -4.31
CA ASN A 77 19.32 28.19 -4.63
C ASN A 77 19.05 26.69 -4.67
N THR A 78 19.40 25.99 -3.59
CA THR A 78 19.21 24.53 -3.49
C THR A 78 17.74 24.18 -3.80
N PRO A 79 17.46 23.41 -4.86
CA PRO A 79 16.09 23.04 -5.19
C PRO A 79 15.45 22.19 -4.10
N THR A 80 14.15 22.39 -3.86
CA THR A 80 13.39 21.64 -2.84
C THR A 80 12.55 20.51 -3.43
N THR A 81 12.62 20.28 -4.74
CA THR A 81 11.89 19.23 -5.46
C THR A 81 12.84 18.42 -6.34
N LEU A 82 12.52 17.15 -6.58
CA LEU A 82 13.30 16.28 -7.48
C LEU A 82 13.42 16.91 -8.89
N ALA A 83 12.33 17.49 -9.40
CA ALA A 83 12.32 18.19 -10.68
C ALA A 83 13.27 19.40 -10.69
N GLY A 84 13.39 20.11 -9.56
CA GLY A 84 14.34 21.20 -9.41
C GLY A 84 15.81 20.76 -9.46
N TYR A 85 16.11 19.51 -9.10
CA TYR A 85 17.41 18.87 -9.32
C TYR A 85 17.59 18.30 -10.73
N GLY A 86 16.60 18.48 -11.63
CA GLY A 86 16.61 17.90 -12.97
C GLY A 86 16.19 16.43 -13.03
N ILE A 87 15.75 15.84 -11.92
CA ILE A 87 15.23 14.48 -11.87
C ILE A 87 13.74 14.52 -12.25
N THR A 88 13.44 14.19 -13.50
CA THR A 88 12.08 14.26 -14.08
C THR A 88 11.42 12.90 -14.25
N ASP A 89 12.17 11.82 -14.01
CA ASP A 89 11.78 10.41 -14.18
C ASP A 89 11.73 9.65 -12.86
N ALA A 90 11.50 10.36 -11.75
CA ALA A 90 11.35 9.75 -10.44
C ALA A 90 10.16 8.76 -10.43
N VAL A 91 10.48 7.46 -10.35
CA VAL A 91 9.50 6.36 -10.30
C VAL A 91 9.16 5.97 -8.86
N GLY A 92 7.98 5.41 -8.66
CA GLY A 92 7.52 4.79 -7.41
C GLY A 92 6.68 5.69 -6.49
N ARG A 93 6.33 6.91 -6.91
CA ARG A 93 5.45 7.79 -6.12
C ARG A 93 4.03 7.24 -6.11
N LEU A 94 3.44 7.05 -4.92
CA LEU A 94 2.02 6.71 -4.77
C LEU A 94 1.15 7.84 -5.32
N LEU A 95 0.30 7.53 -6.29
CA LEU A 95 -0.63 8.45 -6.94
C LEU A 95 -2.02 8.38 -6.30
N ALA A 96 -2.52 7.18 -6.03
CA ALA A 96 -3.86 6.97 -5.48
C ALA A 96 -4.00 5.59 -4.84
N VAL A 97 -4.96 5.46 -3.92
CA VAL A 97 -5.50 4.19 -3.44
C VAL A 97 -6.99 4.18 -3.72
N ARG A 98 -7.48 3.14 -4.40
CA ARG A 98 -8.90 2.97 -4.74
C ARG A 98 -9.45 1.67 -4.17
N GLN A 99 -10.63 1.74 -3.59
CA GLN A 99 -11.33 0.59 -3.01
C GLN A 99 -12.63 0.32 -3.75
N PHE A 100 -12.93 -0.95 -3.99
CA PHE A 100 -14.15 -1.43 -4.61
C PHE A 100 -14.85 -2.40 -3.66
N GLU A 101 -16.10 -2.08 -3.30
CA GLU A 101 -16.88 -2.83 -2.32
C GLU A 101 -18.27 -3.23 -2.84
N THR A 102 -18.71 -2.64 -3.96
CA THR A 102 -20.01 -2.92 -4.57
C THR A 102 -19.97 -4.23 -5.32
N VAL A 103 -20.86 -5.17 -4.94
CA VAL A 103 -21.07 -6.44 -5.63
C VAL A 103 -21.48 -6.19 -7.09
N GLY A 104 -20.97 -7.02 -8.01
CA GLY A 104 -21.19 -6.88 -9.44
C GLY A 104 -19.90 -6.51 -10.17
N ILE A 105 -20.03 -5.85 -11.31
CA ILE A 105 -18.88 -5.48 -12.15
C ILE A 105 -18.73 -3.95 -12.17
N THR A 106 -17.55 -3.46 -11.84
CA THR A 106 -17.15 -2.06 -11.99
C THR A 106 -15.94 -1.97 -12.91
N VAL A 107 -15.93 -1.04 -13.86
CA VAL A 107 -14.76 -0.83 -14.74
C VAL A 107 -13.77 0.10 -14.05
N TYR A 108 -12.60 -0.43 -13.72
CA TYR A 108 -11.47 0.34 -13.22
C TYR A 108 -10.67 0.95 -14.39
N LYS A 109 -10.35 2.23 -14.31
CA LYS A 109 -9.41 2.91 -15.21
C LYS A 109 -8.27 3.53 -14.37
N PRO A 110 -7.03 3.06 -14.54
CA PRO A 110 -5.88 3.64 -13.86
C PRO A 110 -5.75 5.14 -14.13
N ASN A 111 -5.09 5.86 -13.21
CA ASN A 111 -4.62 7.20 -13.52
C ASN A 111 -3.71 7.14 -14.77
N PRO A 112 -3.87 8.05 -15.76
CA PRO A 112 -3.02 8.07 -16.96
C PRO A 112 -1.51 8.18 -16.68
N LYS A 113 -1.13 8.68 -15.50
CA LYS A 113 0.27 8.77 -15.05
C LYS A 113 0.76 7.49 -14.36
N ALA A 114 -0.12 6.56 -13.99
CA ALA A 114 0.29 5.34 -13.31
C ALA A 114 1.13 4.48 -14.27
N LYS A 115 2.31 4.07 -13.79
CA LYS A 115 3.19 3.10 -14.45
C LYS A 115 3.13 1.74 -13.80
N ARG A 116 2.76 1.67 -12.51
CA ARG A 116 2.51 0.41 -11.81
C ARG A 116 1.24 0.45 -10.98
N ILE A 117 0.63 -0.71 -10.80
CA ILE A 117 -0.50 -0.89 -9.89
C ILE A 117 -0.30 -2.11 -9.00
N ARG A 118 -0.57 -1.98 -7.71
CA ARG A 118 -0.68 -3.11 -6.77
C ARG A 118 -2.16 -3.39 -6.55
N VAL A 119 -2.61 -4.58 -6.93
CA VAL A 119 -3.99 -5.02 -6.79
C VAL A 119 -4.07 -6.07 -5.69
N ARG A 120 -4.90 -5.84 -4.68
CA ARG A 120 -5.21 -6.77 -3.59
C ARG A 120 -6.65 -7.19 -3.72
N LEU A 121 -6.92 -8.49 -3.81
CA LEU A 121 -8.23 -9.04 -4.11
C LEU A 121 -8.59 -10.18 -3.17
N VAL A 122 -9.80 -10.15 -2.61
CA VAL A 122 -10.35 -11.22 -1.78
C VAL A 122 -11.74 -11.62 -2.26
N GLY A 123 -12.01 -12.93 -2.30
CA GLY A 123 -13.34 -13.48 -2.58
C GLY A 123 -14.33 -13.21 -1.44
N GLY A 124 -15.63 -13.36 -1.68
CA GLY A 124 -16.65 -13.24 -0.65
C GLY A 124 -16.54 -14.38 0.38
N GLY A 125 -16.82 -14.09 1.65
CA GLY A 125 -16.90 -15.11 2.69
C GLY A 125 -18.21 -15.90 2.62
N GLY A 126 -18.21 -17.13 3.12
CA GLY A 126 -19.43 -17.91 3.33
C GLY A 126 -20.19 -17.44 4.58
N SER A 127 -21.48 -17.74 4.64
CA SER A 127 -22.26 -17.55 5.86
C SER A 127 -22.06 -18.70 6.85
N GLY A 128 -22.32 -18.42 8.12
CA GLY A 128 -22.38 -19.47 9.13
C GLY A 128 -23.58 -20.40 8.96
N GLY A 129 -23.62 -21.45 9.78
CA GLY A 129 -24.76 -22.35 9.88
C GLY A 129 -25.83 -21.74 10.78
N GLY A 130 -27.07 -21.77 10.33
CA GLY A 130 -28.24 -21.27 11.04
C GLY A 130 -28.99 -22.35 11.80
N CYS A 131 -29.96 -21.91 12.61
CA CYS A 131 -30.82 -22.82 13.36
C CYS A 131 -32.29 -22.59 13.03
N ALA A 132 -32.92 -23.50 12.29
CA ALA A 132 -34.37 -23.61 12.26
C ALA A 132 -34.89 -24.14 13.61
N PRO A 133 -36.19 -23.94 13.95
CA PRO A 133 -36.76 -24.40 15.21
C PRO A 133 -36.50 -25.89 15.49
N VAL A 134 -36.34 -26.24 16.77
CA VAL A 134 -36.07 -27.60 17.26
C VAL A 134 -37.09 -28.00 18.33
N ALA A 135 -37.45 -29.29 18.40
CA ALA A 135 -38.39 -29.76 19.43
C ALA A 135 -37.88 -29.49 20.85
N SER A 136 -38.80 -29.43 21.83
CA SER A 136 -38.44 -29.27 23.23
C SER A 136 -37.52 -30.42 23.69
N GLY A 137 -36.38 -30.08 24.28
CA GLY A 137 -35.34 -31.05 24.66
C GLY A 137 -34.25 -31.27 23.62
N ASN A 138 -34.40 -30.71 22.41
CA ASN A 138 -33.41 -30.79 21.33
C ASN A 138 -32.67 -29.45 21.17
N LEU A 139 -31.54 -29.49 20.48
CA LEU A 139 -30.79 -28.28 20.13
C LEU A 139 -30.20 -28.37 18.73
N ARG A 140 -29.83 -27.22 18.18
CA ARG A 140 -29.08 -27.11 16.93
C ARG A 140 -27.96 -26.10 17.08
N LEU A 141 -26.84 -26.39 16.44
CA LEU A 141 -25.68 -25.50 16.35
C LEU A 141 -25.13 -25.47 14.92
N GLY A 142 -24.66 -24.31 14.50
CA GLY A 142 -24.03 -24.10 13.21
C GLY A 142 -22.61 -23.53 13.34
N GLY A 143 -21.69 -24.05 12.54
CA GLY A 143 -20.31 -23.55 12.45
C GLY A 143 -20.24 -22.14 11.85
N GLY A 144 -19.06 -21.53 11.86
CA GLY A 144 -18.81 -20.26 11.17
C GLY A 144 -18.49 -20.45 9.70
N GLY A 145 -18.80 -19.48 8.85
CA GLY A 145 -18.47 -19.53 7.42
C GLY A 145 -16.96 -19.36 7.18
N GLY A 146 -16.48 -19.93 6.07
CA GLY A 146 -15.08 -19.75 5.64
C GLY A 146 -14.87 -18.40 4.95
N SER A 147 -13.65 -17.88 4.95
CA SER A 147 -13.31 -16.65 4.24
C SER A 147 -12.95 -16.92 2.78
N GLY A 148 -13.07 -15.90 1.93
CA GLY A 148 -12.63 -15.97 0.53
C GLY A 148 -11.12 -16.17 0.40
N ALA A 149 -10.69 -16.72 -0.73
CA ALA A 149 -9.28 -16.77 -1.10
C ALA A 149 -8.74 -15.36 -1.37
N TYR A 150 -7.42 -15.20 -1.26
CA TYR A 150 -6.73 -13.93 -1.44
C TYR A 150 -5.67 -14.05 -2.54
N ALA A 151 -5.60 -13.02 -3.39
CA ALA A 151 -4.53 -12.86 -4.35
C ALA A 151 -4.04 -11.42 -4.36
N GLU A 152 -2.76 -11.25 -4.61
CA GLU A 152 -2.11 -9.96 -4.71
C GLU A 152 -1.10 -9.95 -5.84
N SER A 153 -1.13 -8.87 -6.62
CA SER A 153 -0.21 -8.66 -7.72
C SER A 153 0.27 -7.23 -7.86
N LEU A 154 1.51 -7.08 -8.34
CA LEU A 154 2.05 -5.84 -8.86
C LEU A 154 2.16 -5.94 -10.38
N TYR A 155 1.48 -5.06 -11.10
CA TYR A 155 1.49 -5.02 -12.56
C TYR A 155 2.16 -3.74 -13.06
N ASP A 156 2.89 -3.83 -14.17
CA ASP A 156 3.16 -2.68 -15.01
C ASP A 156 1.88 -2.30 -15.77
N VAL A 157 1.58 -1.00 -15.82
CA VAL A 157 0.37 -0.49 -16.46
C VAL A 157 0.53 -0.53 -17.99
N THR A 158 -0.35 -1.29 -18.64
CA THR A 158 -0.37 -1.42 -20.10
C THR A 158 -1.41 -0.49 -20.74
N PRO A 159 -1.30 -0.20 -22.05
CA PRO A 159 -2.34 0.52 -22.78
C PRO A 159 -3.72 -0.13 -22.66
N GLN A 160 -3.79 -1.46 -22.58
CA GLN A 160 -5.02 -2.21 -22.39
C GLN A 160 -5.63 -1.94 -21.01
N MET A 161 -4.82 -1.88 -19.95
CA MET A 161 -5.30 -1.51 -18.61
C MET A 161 -5.82 -0.07 -18.57
N LEU A 162 -5.18 0.86 -19.28
CA LEU A 162 -5.64 2.24 -19.40
C LEU A 162 -6.99 2.36 -20.11
N ALA A 163 -7.30 1.46 -21.06
CA ALA A 163 -8.62 1.38 -21.68
C ALA A 163 -9.71 0.93 -20.68
N GLY A 164 -9.33 0.13 -19.69
CA GLY A 164 -10.13 -0.24 -18.53
C GLY A 164 -10.02 -1.73 -18.20
N VAL A 165 -10.13 -2.07 -16.91
CA VAL A 165 -10.13 -3.45 -16.41
C VAL A 165 -11.42 -3.69 -15.63
N PRO A 166 -12.21 -4.74 -15.94
CA PRO A 166 -13.38 -5.05 -15.15
C PRO A 166 -12.97 -5.64 -13.80
N VAL A 167 -13.44 -5.04 -12.71
CA VAL A 167 -13.37 -5.57 -11.36
C VAL A 167 -14.70 -6.24 -11.05
N SER A 168 -14.70 -7.56 -10.93
CA SER A 168 -15.91 -8.32 -10.58
C SER A 168 -15.83 -8.77 -9.13
N LEU A 169 -16.83 -8.41 -8.33
CA LEU A 169 -16.92 -8.75 -6.91
C LEU A 169 -18.18 -9.57 -6.64
N GLY A 170 -17.99 -10.77 -6.10
CA GLY A 170 -19.08 -11.63 -5.64
C GLY A 170 -19.67 -11.22 -4.30
N ALA A 171 -20.94 -11.53 -4.09
CA ALA A 171 -21.59 -11.36 -2.79
C ALA A 171 -21.04 -12.34 -1.76
N GLY A 172 -21.11 -11.97 -0.47
CA GLY A 172 -20.93 -12.93 0.61
C GLY A 172 -22.11 -13.91 0.68
N GLY A 173 -21.92 -15.05 1.35
CA GLY A 173 -22.99 -16.00 1.61
C GLY A 173 -24.13 -15.35 2.38
N ALA A 174 -25.37 -15.53 1.92
CA ALA A 174 -26.53 -14.95 2.60
C ALA A 174 -26.80 -15.65 3.94
N ALA A 175 -27.46 -14.93 4.87
CA ALA A 175 -27.85 -15.46 6.17
C ALA A 175 -28.78 -16.66 5.97
N SER A 176 -28.59 -17.69 6.80
CA SER A 176 -29.30 -18.96 6.65
C SER A 176 -29.93 -19.38 7.98
N ALA A 177 -31.07 -20.09 7.92
CA ALA A 177 -31.62 -20.86 9.05
C ALA A 177 -31.22 -22.35 8.98
N SER A 178 -30.42 -22.73 7.99
CA SER A 178 -29.97 -24.09 7.70
C SER A 178 -28.46 -24.10 7.49
N MET A 179 -27.92 -24.99 6.66
CA MET A 179 -26.51 -24.91 6.26
C MET A 179 -26.18 -23.53 5.69
N GLY A 180 -24.97 -23.06 5.96
CA GLY A 180 -24.46 -21.81 5.41
C GLY A 180 -24.33 -21.89 3.89
N LEU A 181 -24.35 -20.73 3.27
CA LEU A 181 -24.20 -20.54 1.83
C LEU A 181 -22.79 -20.06 1.53
N ALA A 182 -22.25 -20.49 0.38
CA ALA A 182 -20.93 -20.05 -0.07
C ALA A 182 -20.94 -18.57 -0.49
N GLY A 183 -19.80 -17.91 -0.33
CA GLY A 183 -19.53 -16.60 -0.94
C GLY A 183 -19.14 -16.73 -2.41
N GLY A 184 -19.36 -15.67 -3.17
CA GLY A 184 -18.95 -15.56 -4.57
C GLY A 184 -17.46 -15.26 -4.72
N GLY A 185 -16.86 -15.68 -5.84
CA GLY A 185 -15.50 -15.31 -6.20
C GLY A 185 -15.35 -13.84 -6.59
N ALA A 186 -14.11 -13.45 -6.92
CA ALA A 186 -13.79 -12.12 -7.41
C ALA A 186 -12.72 -12.18 -8.51
N SER A 187 -12.66 -11.16 -9.37
CA SER A 187 -11.63 -11.05 -10.41
C SER A 187 -11.23 -9.61 -10.74
N PHE A 188 -9.99 -9.46 -11.17
CA PHE A 188 -9.44 -8.26 -11.81
C PHE A 188 -9.15 -8.59 -13.27
N GLY A 189 -10.15 -8.39 -14.12
CA GLY A 189 -10.11 -8.80 -15.53
C GLY A 189 -9.75 -10.28 -15.69
N SER A 190 -8.96 -10.57 -16.71
CA SER A 190 -8.32 -11.88 -16.90
C SER A 190 -6.99 -12.02 -16.15
N TYR A 191 -6.57 -10.99 -15.39
CA TYR A 191 -5.23 -10.94 -14.80
C TYR A 191 -5.15 -11.69 -13.46
N MET A 192 -6.24 -11.69 -12.69
CA MET A 192 -6.27 -12.29 -11.35
C MET A 192 -7.68 -12.71 -10.96
N SER A 193 -7.82 -13.85 -10.29
CA SER A 193 -9.10 -14.33 -9.77
C SER A 193 -8.93 -15.09 -8.45
N VAL A 194 -9.98 -15.05 -7.63
CA VAL A 194 -10.05 -15.73 -6.33
C VAL A 194 -11.44 -16.33 -6.13
N THR A 195 -11.51 -17.47 -5.45
CA THR A 195 -12.77 -18.12 -5.06
C THR A 195 -13.30 -17.58 -3.74
N GLY A 196 -14.63 -17.67 -3.55
CA GLY A 196 -15.26 -17.36 -2.28
C GLY A 196 -15.13 -18.50 -1.26
N GLY A 197 -15.40 -18.19 0.01
CA GLY A 197 -15.41 -19.16 1.10
C GLY A 197 -16.69 -20.00 1.11
N GLY A 198 -16.59 -21.23 1.60
CA GLY A 198 -17.72 -22.13 1.81
C GLY A 198 -18.60 -21.72 2.97
N GLY A 199 -19.89 -22.03 2.88
CA GLY A 199 -20.83 -21.91 3.98
C GLY A 199 -20.63 -23.02 5.03
N ALA A 200 -21.02 -22.75 6.27
CA ALA A 200 -20.79 -23.70 7.37
C ALA A 200 -21.80 -24.85 7.44
N GLN A 201 -21.42 -25.92 8.13
CA GLN A 201 -22.29 -27.06 8.40
C GLN A 201 -23.15 -26.83 9.67
N ILE A 202 -24.19 -27.65 9.84
CA ILE A 202 -25.06 -27.64 11.03
C ILE A 202 -25.12 -29.03 11.67
N LEU A 203 -25.35 -29.07 12.98
CA LEU A 203 -25.61 -30.30 13.71
C LEU A 203 -26.89 -30.14 14.53
N THR A 204 -27.79 -31.11 14.39
CA THR A 204 -28.99 -31.24 15.23
C THR A 204 -28.71 -32.32 16.28
N ILE A 205 -29.04 -32.03 17.53
CA ILE A 205 -28.81 -32.93 18.66
C ILE A 205 -30.15 -33.19 19.33
N ASP A 206 -30.48 -34.48 19.49
CA ASP A 206 -31.83 -34.91 19.87
C ASP A 206 -32.12 -34.87 21.37
N THR A 207 -31.09 -34.79 22.24
CA THR A 207 -31.31 -34.66 23.70
C THR A 207 -30.22 -33.81 24.37
N THR A 208 -30.61 -32.96 25.32
CA THR A 208 -29.71 -32.09 26.11
C THR A 208 -28.98 -32.79 27.26
N THR A 209 -29.41 -34.00 27.65
CA THR A 209 -29.08 -34.57 28.96
C THR A 209 -27.81 -35.43 29.00
N SER A 210 -27.12 -35.64 27.87
CA SER A 210 -25.97 -36.56 27.85
C SER A 210 -25.11 -36.52 26.57
N SER A 211 -25.31 -35.56 25.67
CA SER A 211 -24.60 -35.50 24.39
C SER A 211 -23.51 -34.42 24.40
N SER A 212 -22.40 -34.71 23.73
CA SER A 212 -21.41 -33.70 23.33
C SER A 212 -21.27 -33.79 21.83
N GLY A 213 -21.16 -32.64 21.16
CA GLY A 213 -21.13 -32.60 19.71
C GLY A 213 -20.39 -31.38 19.20
N TYR A 214 -19.82 -31.50 18.02
CA TYR A 214 -19.25 -30.38 17.30
C TYR A 214 -19.61 -30.47 15.82
N VAL A 215 -19.61 -29.33 15.14
CA VAL A 215 -19.78 -29.26 13.70
C VAL A 215 -18.77 -28.30 13.10
N GLN A 216 -18.25 -28.67 11.93
CA GLN A 216 -17.21 -27.89 11.26
C GLN A 216 -17.75 -26.57 10.71
N GLY A 217 -16.87 -25.57 10.67
CA GLY A 217 -17.11 -24.37 9.88
C GLY A 217 -17.02 -24.62 8.39
N GLY A 218 -17.36 -23.60 7.60
CA GLY A 218 -17.19 -23.61 6.16
C GLY A 218 -15.73 -23.55 5.78
N THR A 219 -15.34 -24.25 4.71
CA THR A 219 -13.98 -24.21 4.17
C THR A 219 -13.63 -22.82 3.66
N GLY A 220 -12.37 -22.41 3.74
CA GLY A 220 -11.93 -21.19 3.04
C GLY A 220 -12.03 -21.33 1.52
N GLY A 221 -11.94 -20.23 0.77
CA GLY A 221 -11.76 -20.27 -0.68
C GLY A 221 -10.47 -21.02 -1.02
N GLN A 222 -10.51 -21.93 -1.99
CA GLN A 222 -9.40 -22.85 -2.27
C GLN A 222 -8.50 -22.40 -3.42
N ASP A 223 -9.04 -21.64 -4.36
CA ASP A 223 -8.33 -21.22 -5.56
C ASP A 223 -8.08 -19.71 -5.58
N ALA A 224 -6.84 -19.37 -5.90
CA ALA A 224 -6.33 -18.03 -6.18
C ALA A 224 -5.36 -18.14 -7.36
N VAL A 225 -5.57 -17.34 -8.40
CA VAL A 225 -4.83 -17.40 -9.67
C VAL A 225 -4.37 -16.00 -10.05
N GLY A 226 -3.16 -15.89 -10.59
CA GLY A 226 -2.64 -14.64 -11.15
C GLY A 226 -2.02 -13.68 -10.15
N GLY A 227 -1.91 -14.08 -8.87
CA GLY A 227 -1.12 -13.37 -7.85
C GLY A 227 0.38 -13.56 -8.05
N ASN A 228 1.15 -12.50 -8.33
CA ASN A 228 2.61 -12.56 -8.41
C ASN A 228 3.32 -12.16 -7.10
N LEU A 229 2.58 -11.54 -6.17
CA LEU A 229 3.05 -11.26 -4.81
C LEU A 229 2.52 -12.26 -3.80
N ALA A 230 1.25 -12.68 -3.95
CA ALA A 230 0.66 -13.70 -3.10
C ALA A 230 -0.50 -14.43 -3.78
N ASN A 231 -0.62 -15.74 -3.54
CA ASN A 231 -1.85 -16.52 -3.70
C ASN A 231 -2.06 -17.29 -2.40
N ALA A 232 -3.18 -17.07 -1.74
CA ALA A 232 -3.48 -17.67 -0.45
C ALA A 232 -4.91 -18.21 -0.42
N ARG A 233 -5.06 -19.40 0.15
CA ARG A 233 -6.37 -19.95 0.48
C ARG A 233 -7.01 -19.13 1.59
N GLY A 234 -8.33 -19.11 1.63
CA GLY A 234 -9.09 -18.58 2.74
C GLY A 234 -8.95 -19.45 4.00
N HIS A 235 -9.33 -18.89 5.14
CA HIS A 235 -9.40 -19.60 6.41
C HIS A 235 -10.72 -20.36 6.54
N THR A 236 -10.66 -21.50 7.23
CA THR A 236 -11.87 -22.26 7.59
C THR A 236 -12.54 -21.59 8.78
N GLY A 237 -13.87 -21.53 8.77
CA GLY A 237 -14.64 -21.00 9.89
C GLY A 237 -14.49 -21.86 11.15
N GLY A 238 -14.73 -21.25 12.30
CA GLY A 238 -14.67 -21.92 13.59
C GLY A 238 -15.72 -23.03 13.72
N TYR A 239 -15.36 -24.05 14.49
CA TYR A 239 -16.30 -25.10 14.90
C TYR A 239 -17.37 -24.52 15.82
N ALA A 240 -18.58 -25.06 15.73
CA ALA A 240 -19.58 -24.91 16.78
C ALA A 240 -19.57 -26.13 17.69
N MET A 241 -19.81 -25.94 18.98
CA MET A 241 -19.66 -26.98 20.00
C MET A 241 -20.80 -26.95 21.00
N PHE A 242 -21.16 -28.13 21.51
CA PHE A 242 -22.07 -28.32 22.62
C PHE A 242 -21.50 -29.34 23.60
N ASN A 243 -21.63 -29.04 24.89
CA ASN A 243 -21.39 -29.97 25.98
C ASN A 243 -22.44 -29.76 27.08
N GLY A 244 -22.96 -30.86 27.64
CA GLY A 244 -23.99 -30.81 28.69
C GLY A 244 -23.61 -30.03 29.96
N ASN A 245 -22.31 -29.85 30.25
CA ASN A 245 -21.84 -29.11 31.42
C ASN A 245 -21.61 -27.62 31.13
N TRP A 246 -21.18 -27.25 29.92
CA TRP A 246 -20.77 -25.88 29.57
C TRP A 246 -21.73 -25.15 28.60
N GLY A 247 -22.73 -25.85 28.07
CA GLY A 247 -23.72 -25.29 27.14
C GLY A 247 -23.26 -25.35 25.68
N MET A 248 -23.81 -24.47 24.84
CA MET A 248 -23.54 -24.41 23.39
C MET A 248 -22.95 -23.07 22.96
N LEU A 249 -22.05 -23.13 21.98
CA LEU A 249 -21.44 -21.97 21.32
C LEU A 249 -21.45 -22.21 19.81
N SER A 250 -21.83 -21.20 19.04
CA SER A 250 -21.72 -21.26 17.59
C SER A 250 -20.26 -21.09 17.13
N GLY A 251 -19.99 -21.38 15.85
CA GLY A 251 -18.68 -21.13 15.28
C GLY A 251 -18.51 -19.66 14.89
N GLY A 252 -17.33 -19.09 15.18
CA GLY A 252 -16.93 -17.79 14.65
C GLY A 252 -16.62 -17.87 13.15
N GLY A 253 -17.00 -16.87 12.37
CA GLY A 253 -16.63 -16.77 10.97
C GLY A 253 -15.11 -16.58 10.80
N ALA A 254 -14.55 -17.09 9.71
CA ALA A 254 -13.11 -17.03 9.49
C ALA A 254 -12.65 -15.62 9.13
N ALA A 255 -11.47 -15.21 9.62
CA ALA A 255 -10.85 -13.94 9.25
C ALA A 255 -10.48 -13.91 7.76
N SER A 256 -10.47 -12.71 7.18
CA SER A 256 -9.84 -12.39 5.89
C SER A 256 -8.63 -11.49 6.12
N PRO A 257 -7.83 -11.19 5.08
CA PRO A 257 -6.77 -10.19 5.19
C PRO A 257 -7.23 -8.76 5.53
N PHE A 258 -8.55 -8.51 5.57
CA PHE A 258 -9.15 -7.19 5.75
C PHE A 258 -10.12 -7.11 6.94
N ASP A 259 -10.46 -8.23 7.59
CA ASP A 259 -11.42 -8.28 8.70
C ASP A 259 -11.25 -9.53 9.57
N GLY A 260 -11.62 -9.45 10.85
CA GLY A 260 -11.46 -10.54 11.83
C GLY A 260 -12.48 -11.68 11.71
N GLY A 261 -13.52 -11.54 10.88
CA GLY A 261 -14.64 -12.50 10.81
C GLY A 261 -15.72 -12.23 11.85
N GLY A 262 -16.91 -12.76 11.62
CA GLY A 262 -18.03 -12.63 12.57
C GLY A 262 -17.74 -13.38 13.87
N PRO A 263 -17.75 -12.75 15.06
CA PRO A 263 -17.48 -13.46 16.31
C PRO A 263 -18.57 -14.48 16.64
N TYR A 264 -18.20 -15.54 17.37
CA TYR A 264 -19.13 -16.59 17.80
C TYR A 264 -20.29 -16.04 18.64
N ARG A 265 -21.39 -16.79 18.71
CA ARG A 265 -22.60 -16.43 19.45
C ARG A 265 -22.98 -17.50 20.46
N GLY A 266 -23.54 -17.04 21.58
CA GLY A 266 -24.28 -17.88 22.51
C GLY A 266 -25.69 -18.23 22.00
N VAL A 267 -26.46 -18.90 22.86
CA VAL A 267 -27.77 -19.47 22.52
C VAL A 267 -28.79 -18.41 22.09
N ASN A 268 -29.62 -18.75 21.10
CA ASN A 268 -30.76 -17.95 20.63
C ASN A 268 -30.39 -16.54 20.13
N ASN A 269 -29.14 -16.38 19.68
CA ASN A 269 -28.63 -15.12 19.12
C ASN A 269 -28.35 -15.26 17.62
N PRO A 270 -28.83 -14.33 16.78
CA PRO A 270 -28.46 -14.29 15.36
C PRO A 270 -26.95 -14.19 15.19
N GLY A 271 -26.40 -14.75 14.11
CA GLY A 271 -24.97 -14.65 13.83
C GLY A 271 -24.50 -13.23 13.48
N PHE A 272 -23.22 -12.95 13.72
CA PHE A 272 -22.57 -11.71 13.27
C PHE A 272 -22.12 -11.83 11.82
N ALA A 273 -22.35 -10.76 11.06
CA ALA A 273 -21.89 -10.64 9.69
C ALA A 273 -20.36 -10.62 9.60
N GLY A 274 -19.80 -11.21 8.54
CA GLY A 274 -18.46 -10.93 8.08
C GLY A 274 -18.39 -9.64 7.26
N VAL A 275 -17.18 -9.17 6.98
CA VAL A 275 -16.85 -7.96 6.22
C VAL A 275 -15.68 -8.27 5.28
N ARG A 276 -15.68 -7.72 4.05
CA ARG A 276 -14.58 -7.80 3.07
C ARG A 276 -13.97 -9.21 2.98
N GLY A 277 -14.79 -10.16 2.55
CA GLY A 277 -14.40 -11.55 2.33
C GLY A 277 -14.26 -12.42 3.58
N SER A 278 -14.44 -11.89 4.79
CA SER A 278 -14.45 -12.70 6.01
C SER A 278 -15.76 -13.48 6.15
N GLY A 279 -15.71 -14.60 6.88
CA GLY A 279 -16.88 -15.45 7.10
C GLY A 279 -17.88 -14.85 8.10
N GLY A 280 -19.15 -15.18 7.94
CA GLY A 280 -20.18 -14.91 8.95
C GLY A 280 -20.17 -15.93 10.08
N SER A 281 -20.54 -15.54 11.29
CA SER A 281 -20.65 -16.49 12.40
C SER A 281 -21.85 -17.42 12.22
N GLY A 282 -21.79 -18.61 12.81
CA GLY A 282 -22.97 -19.46 12.97
C GLY A 282 -23.90 -18.96 14.07
N SER A 283 -25.02 -19.64 14.24
CA SER A 283 -25.92 -19.50 15.39
C SER A 283 -26.10 -20.85 16.11
N CYS A 284 -26.63 -20.80 17.32
CA CYS A 284 -27.05 -21.98 18.08
C CYS A 284 -28.38 -21.69 18.79
N SER A 285 -29.24 -22.69 18.90
CA SER A 285 -30.62 -22.51 19.36
C SER A 285 -31.19 -23.74 20.04
N THR A 286 -32.03 -23.48 21.05
CA THR A 286 -32.95 -24.45 21.69
C THR A 286 -34.41 -24.06 21.46
N SER A 287 -34.68 -23.07 20.60
CA SER A 287 -36.02 -22.52 20.40
C SER A 287 -36.91 -23.45 19.58
N ALA A 288 -38.09 -23.77 20.11
CA ALA A 288 -39.10 -24.57 19.43
C ALA A 288 -40.02 -23.78 18.50
N SER A 289 -39.95 -22.45 18.52
CA SER A 289 -40.91 -21.60 17.83
C SER A 289 -40.28 -20.56 16.90
N ALA A 290 -38.96 -20.34 16.97
CA ALA A 290 -38.28 -19.33 16.17
C ALA A 290 -36.96 -19.86 15.57
N SER A 291 -36.72 -19.48 14.32
CA SER A 291 -35.40 -19.65 13.72
C SER A 291 -34.43 -18.60 14.23
N VAL A 292 -33.15 -18.95 14.23
CA VAL A 292 -32.04 -18.08 14.60
C VAL A 292 -31.07 -18.09 13.43
N LEU A 293 -31.06 -17.01 12.66
CA LEU A 293 -30.26 -16.93 11.43
C LEU A 293 -28.77 -16.87 11.74
N SER A 294 -27.96 -17.41 10.84
CA SER A 294 -26.52 -17.18 10.82
C SER A 294 -26.16 -15.77 10.37
N GLY A 295 -24.90 -15.40 10.56
CA GLY A 295 -24.34 -14.20 9.99
C GLY A 295 -24.07 -14.37 8.50
N VAL A 296 -24.33 -13.32 7.73
CA VAL A 296 -23.91 -13.24 6.32
C VAL A 296 -22.38 -13.28 6.22
N GLY A 297 -21.84 -13.82 5.14
CA GLY A 297 -20.43 -13.63 4.80
C GLY A 297 -20.18 -12.20 4.31
N GLY A 298 -18.94 -11.72 4.44
CA GLY A 298 -18.53 -10.44 3.87
C GLY A 298 -18.44 -10.51 2.35
N ASN A 299 -18.92 -9.48 1.66
CA ASN A 299 -18.75 -9.37 0.20
C ASN A 299 -17.27 -9.38 -0.21
N ALA A 300 -16.99 -9.79 -1.44
CA ALA A 300 -15.67 -9.66 -2.03
C ALA A 300 -15.18 -8.20 -2.02
N PHE A 301 -13.86 -8.02 -2.00
CA PHE A 301 -13.25 -6.69 -1.88
C PHE A 301 -12.00 -6.59 -2.75
N CYS A 302 -11.81 -5.42 -3.37
CA CYS A 302 -10.62 -5.09 -4.15
C CYS A 302 -10.06 -3.75 -3.73
N GLU A 303 -8.74 -3.68 -3.53
CA GLU A 303 -7.99 -2.45 -3.27
C GLU A 303 -6.85 -2.32 -4.30
N ILE A 304 -6.75 -1.16 -4.93
CA ILE A 304 -5.75 -0.87 -5.97
C ILE A 304 -4.93 0.35 -5.58
N TRP A 305 -3.62 0.17 -5.51
CA TRP A 305 -2.65 1.25 -5.28
C TRP A 305 -1.97 1.59 -6.60
N GLU A 306 -1.97 2.86 -6.97
CA GLU A 306 -1.42 3.36 -8.24
C GLU A 306 -0.08 4.07 -7.98
N TYR A 307 0.94 3.75 -8.76
CA TYR A 307 2.26 4.36 -8.66
C TYR A 307 2.68 4.95 -10.00
N GLU A 308 3.32 6.12 -9.95
CA GLU A 308 4.02 6.74 -11.08
C GLU A 308 5.33 6.02 -11.40
#